data_AF-A0A835E967-F1
#
_entry.id   AF-A0A835E967-F1
#
_cell.length_a   1.000
_cell.length_b   1.000
_cell.length_c   1.000
_cell.angle_alpha   90.00
_cell.angle_beta   90.00
_cell.angle_gamma   90.00
#
_symmetry.space_group_name_H-M   'P 1'
#
loop_
_entity.id
_entity.type
_entity.pdbx_description
1 polymer ?
#
loop_
_entity_poly.entity_id
_entity_poly.type
_entity_poly.pdbx_seq_one_letter_code
_entity_poly.pdbx_strand_id
1 'polypeptide(L)'
;MPPSFQTLATATVLLLLFTASAVSCASLPPEDGIRIVSAEKRIDLTGPIVKVYLTLKVENVAAASDAYQVLLAFTPTEVQHLAIVKATRAEGKRKKKTYVPLAVEASDLATSAPNGANLYSVLLDAPLKPGETITLEVLYVLTHSLEPFPAEISQSESQLVYYRDSAVLLSPYHVLEQVTYIKMPSNRIESFTRVDPTSRAGTEVKYGTYSNQAPNSYLPILVHYENNRPFAVVEELVRKVEISHWGNVQITEHYKLRHGGARHKGVFSRLEYQSRPSISGASSFKNLLARLPPRVHSVYYRDEIGNISTSHLRIGSHKSELEIEPRYPLFGGWHCTFTIGYGLPLQDFLFESDDGRRFINLTFGCPLLDTVVDDLTIKVVLPEGSKNPQPIVPFATEKHLETSYSYLDVVGRTTVVLKKNNVVGEHNVPFQVHYEFNPIFMLAEPMMLISAVLLFFVACIAYLHMDLSIGKSS
;
A
#
# COMPACT_ATOMS: atom_id res chain seq x y z
N MET A 1 -37.78 75.32 53.19
CA MET A 1 -37.41 74.20 54.08
C MET A 1 -36.73 73.12 53.22
N PRO A 2 -35.60 72.56 53.69
CA PRO A 2 -34.55 71.85 52.91
C PRO A 2 -34.81 70.33 52.83
N PRO A 3 -33.93 69.42 52.31
CA PRO A 3 -32.55 69.50 51.73
C PRO A 3 -32.48 68.95 50.27
N SER A 4 -31.44 69.01 49.41
CA SER A 4 -29.95 69.00 49.42
C SER A 4 -29.25 67.62 49.31
N PHE A 5 -28.49 67.47 48.20
CA PHE A 5 -27.09 67.01 48.05
C PHE A 5 -26.53 65.73 48.72
N GLN A 6 -25.65 65.06 47.94
CA GLN A 6 -24.45 64.29 48.35
C GLN A 6 -24.73 62.90 48.96
N THR A 7 -23.93 61.84 48.83
CA THR A 7 -22.61 61.52 48.25
C THR A 7 -22.53 59.98 48.29
N LEU A 8 -21.96 59.33 47.29
CA LEU A 8 -20.69 58.60 47.36
C LEU A 8 -20.42 57.85 48.68
N ALA A 9 -20.12 56.55 48.52
CA ALA A 9 -19.25 55.74 49.37
C ALA A 9 -19.81 55.16 50.69
N THR A 10 -20.41 53.99 50.55
CA THR A 10 -20.13 52.81 51.40
C THR A 10 -20.11 51.60 50.44
N ALA A 11 -18.99 51.26 49.79
CA ALA A 11 -17.82 50.58 50.36
C ALA A 11 -18.20 49.47 51.34
N THR A 12 -17.71 48.26 51.03
CA THR A 12 -17.55 47.10 51.92
C THR A 12 -18.82 46.37 52.36
N VAL A 13 -19.39 45.55 51.48
CA VAL A 13 -19.50 44.07 51.67
C VAL A 13 -19.59 43.44 50.28
N LEU A 14 -18.81 42.38 50.06
CA LEU A 14 -18.72 41.55 48.84
C LEU A 14 -17.78 42.00 47.72
N LEU A 15 -16.65 42.58 48.13
CA LEU A 15 -15.35 42.20 47.59
C LEU A 15 -15.11 40.71 47.90
N LEU A 16 -15.66 39.78 47.10
CA LEU A 16 -15.26 38.35 47.14
C LEU A 16 -15.72 37.47 45.95
N LEU A 17 -16.04 38.05 44.78
CA LEU A 17 -16.07 37.31 43.51
C LEU A 17 -15.37 38.14 42.42
N PHE A 18 -14.13 38.51 42.74
CA PHE A 18 -13.11 38.89 41.77
C PHE A 18 -12.74 37.61 40.99
N THR A 19 -12.91 37.60 39.67
CA THR A 19 -11.84 37.41 38.68
C THR A 19 -12.37 36.88 37.34
N ALA A 20 -12.17 37.73 36.32
CA ALA A 20 -11.77 37.37 34.96
C ALA A 20 -12.32 36.07 34.37
N SER A 21 -13.39 36.19 33.58
CA SER A 21 -13.69 35.28 32.47
C SER A 21 -12.65 35.48 31.36
N ALA A 22 -11.39 35.17 31.64
CA ALA A 22 -10.44 34.85 30.58
C ALA A 22 -10.93 33.55 29.96
N VAL A 23 -11.37 33.61 28.70
CA VAL A 23 -11.54 32.42 27.86
C VAL A 23 -10.13 31.85 27.64
N SER A 24 -9.66 31.11 28.63
CA SER A 24 -8.52 30.23 28.49
C SER A 24 -9.04 29.03 27.72
N CYS A 25 -8.75 29.00 26.42
CA CYS A 25 -8.79 27.76 25.66
C CYS A 25 -7.63 26.90 26.18
N ALA A 26 -7.79 26.34 27.37
CA ALA A 26 -6.90 25.33 27.90
C ALA A 26 -7.16 24.07 27.07
N SER A 27 -6.42 23.93 25.98
CA SER A 27 -6.15 22.60 25.42
C SER A 27 -5.54 21.78 26.56
N LEU A 28 -6.34 20.90 27.16
CA LEU A 28 -5.82 19.83 28.02
C LEU A 28 -4.70 19.14 27.22
N PRO A 29 -3.46 19.06 27.72
CA PRO A 29 -2.47 18.19 27.09
C PRO A 29 -3.02 16.76 27.15
N PRO A 30 -2.76 15.89 26.16
CA PRO A 30 -2.96 14.47 26.40
C PRO A 30 -2.09 14.09 27.61
N GLU A 31 -2.69 13.34 28.54
CA GLU A 31 -2.17 13.00 29.87
C GLU A 31 -0.84 12.22 29.91
N ASP A 32 -0.13 12.04 28.80
CA ASP A 32 1.05 11.18 28.74
C ASP A 32 2.39 11.88 29.02
N GLY A 33 2.43 13.20 29.22
CA GLY A 33 3.69 13.90 29.51
C GLY A 33 4.76 13.78 28.41
N ILE A 34 4.37 13.34 27.21
CA ILE A 34 5.24 13.23 26.04
C ILE A 34 5.29 14.58 25.32
N ARG A 35 6.50 14.99 24.91
CA ARG A 35 6.73 16.16 24.06
C ARG A 35 7.60 15.82 22.85
N ILE A 36 7.37 16.49 21.73
CA ILE A 36 8.20 16.36 20.54
C ILE A 36 9.21 17.50 20.52
N VAL A 37 10.49 17.17 20.68
CA VAL A 37 11.58 18.15 20.71
C VAL A 37 11.90 18.65 19.31
N SER A 38 11.91 17.76 18.33
CA SER A 38 12.18 18.10 16.93
C SER A 38 11.38 17.17 16.03
N ALA A 39 10.67 17.75 15.05
CA ALA A 39 9.97 17.02 14.01
C ALA A 39 10.45 17.47 12.62
N GLU A 40 10.92 16.52 11.82
CA GLU A 40 11.24 16.75 10.41
C GLU A 40 10.31 15.90 9.54
N LYS A 41 9.46 16.57 8.75
CA LYS A 41 8.52 15.95 7.81
C LYS A 41 9.06 16.15 6.39
N ARG A 42 9.35 15.07 5.66
CA ARG A 42 9.76 15.12 4.24
C ARG A 42 8.72 14.41 3.39
N ILE A 43 8.11 15.14 2.48
CA ILE A 43 7.08 14.66 1.58
C ILE A 43 7.67 14.54 0.18
N ASP A 44 7.71 13.33 -0.36
CA ASP A 44 8.15 13.05 -1.72
C ASP A 44 6.94 12.95 -2.66
N LEU A 45 6.83 13.93 -3.55
CA LEU A 45 5.81 14.03 -4.59
C LEU A 45 6.36 13.71 -5.99
N THR A 46 7.56 13.13 -6.08
CA THR A 46 8.23 12.88 -7.37
C THR A 46 7.52 11.85 -8.25
N GLY A 47 6.72 10.96 -7.66
CA GLY A 47 5.91 9.96 -8.35
C GLY A 47 4.40 10.19 -8.16
N PRO A 48 3.55 9.25 -8.61
CA PRO A 48 2.10 9.30 -8.38
C PRO A 48 1.71 8.89 -6.94
N ILE A 49 2.60 8.19 -6.23
CA ILE A 49 2.42 7.73 -4.86
C ILE A 49 3.17 8.67 -3.93
N VAL A 50 2.47 9.24 -2.95
CA VAL A 50 3.06 10.19 -2.00
C VAL A 50 3.71 9.40 -0.87
N LYS A 51 5.02 9.62 -0.67
CA LYS A 51 5.76 9.01 0.44
C LYS A 51 6.14 10.09 1.44
N VAL A 52 5.77 9.89 2.69
CA VAL A 52 6.12 10.82 3.76
C VAL A 52 7.05 10.15 4.75
N TYR A 53 8.22 10.76 4.92
CA TYR A 53 9.22 10.38 5.90
C TYR A 53 9.15 11.38 7.05
N LEU A 54 8.87 10.88 8.25
CA LEU A 54 8.73 11.67 9.45
C LEU A 54 9.78 11.23 10.46
N THR A 55 10.70 12.14 10.81
CA THR A 55 11.71 11.92 11.85
C THR A 55 11.29 12.70 13.09
N LEU A 56 10.94 11.97 14.15
CA LEU A 56 10.48 12.53 15.43
C LEU A 56 11.51 12.28 16.51
N LYS A 57 11.99 13.35 17.16
CA LYS A 57 12.71 13.25 18.42
C LYS A 57 11.72 13.48 19.57
N VAL A 58 11.33 12.38 20.21
CA VAL A 58 10.32 12.35 21.27
C VAL A 58 11.02 12.31 22.62
N GLU A 59 10.51 13.06 23.58
CA GLU A 59 11.00 13.11 24.95
C GLU A 59 9.85 12.83 25.91
N ASN A 60 10.10 11.99 26.91
CA ASN A 60 9.19 11.86 28.05
C ASN A 60 9.56 12.92 29.11
N VAL A 61 8.63 13.77 29.50
CA VAL A 61 8.90 14.84 30.47
C VAL A 61 9.23 14.21 31.84
N ALA A 62 10.20 14.78 32.55
CA ALA A 62 10.73 14.23 33.81
C ALA A 62 9.69 14.02 34.94
N ALA A 63 8.52 14.65 34.85
CA ALA A 63 7.43 14.54 35.82
C ALA A 63 6.37 13.48 35.44
N ALA A 64 6.52 12.81 34.30
CA ALA A 64 5.54 11.86 33.78
C ALA A 64 5.89 10.42 34.15
N SER A 65 4.93 9.50 33.96
CA SER A 65 5.15 8.06 34.09
C SER A 65 5.88 7.49 32.88
N ASP A 66 6.33 6.24 33.00
CA ASP A 66 6.92 5.49 31.89
C ASP A 66 5.95 5.40 30.70
N ALA A 67 6.42 5.78 29.51
CA ALA A 67 5.61 5.75 28.30
C ALA A 67 5.92 4.50 27.46
N TYR A 68 4.88 3.73 27.12
CA TYR A 68 5.01 2.49 26.34
C TYR A 68 4.61 2.65 24.87
N GLN A 69 3.94 3.75 24.53
CA GLN A 69 3.47 4.02 23.18
C GLN A 69 3.62 5.50 22.82
N VAL A 70 3.75 5.77 21.53
CA VAL A 70 3.73 7.13 20.97
C VAL A 70 2.62 7.22 19.94
N LEU A 71 1.74 8.21 20.10
CA LEU A 71 0.59 8.41 19.22
C LEU A 71 0.95 9.26 17.99
N LEU A 72 0.55 8.81 16.81
CA LEU A 72 0.60 9.53 15.54
C LEU A 72 -0.82 9.95 15.15
N ALA A 73 -1.00 11.21 14.74
CA ALA A 73 -2.30 11.72 14.31
C ALA A 73 -2.34 11.90 12.79
N PHE A 74 -3.43 11.46 12.18
CA PHE A 74 -3.71 11.65 10.75
C PHE A 74 -5.08 12.29 10.57
N THR A 75 -5.19 13.15 9.57
CA THR A 75 -6.49 13.73 9.19
C THR A 75 -7.42 12.65 8.61
N PRO A 76 -8.76 12.83 8.68
CA PRO A 76 -9.71 11.91 8.05
C PRO A 76 -9.42 11.65 6.58
N THR A 77 -8.99 12.69 5.85
CA THR A 77 -8.64 12.61 4.43
C THR A 77 -7.37 11.79 4.21
N GLU A 78 -6.34 11.97 5.04
CA GLU A 78 -5.12 11.16 4.93
C GLU A 78 -5.42 9.68 5.19
N VAL A 79 -6.26 9.37 6.18
CA VAL A 79 -6.60 7.98 6.54
C VAL A 79 -7.28 7.25 5.40
N GLN A 80 -8.18 7.92 4.66
CA GLN A 80 -8.84 7.32 3.49
C GLN A 80 -7.84 6.92 2.39
N HIS A 81 -6.74 7.66 2.30
CA HIS A 81 -5.69 7.48 1.29
C HIS A 81 -4.50 6.65 1.78
N LEU A 82 -4.47 6.32 3.08
CA LEU A 82 -3.34 5.68 3.76
C LEU A 82 -3.23 4.21 3.38
N ALA A 83 -2.10 3.85 2.75
CA ALA A 83 -1.83 2.48 2.34
C ALA A 83 -1.09 1.69 3.43
N ILE A 84 -0.09 2.31 4.06
CA ILE A 84 0.74 1.68 5.09
C ILE A 84 1.40 2.74 5.97
N VAL A 85 1.62 2.38 7.24
CA VAL A 85 2.46 3.11 8.20
C VAL A 85 3.51 2.13 8.72
N LYS A 86 4.78 2.51 8.65
CA LYS A 86 5.91 1.78 9.22
C LYS A 86 6.62 2.71 10.19
N ALA A 87 6.91 2.23 11.40
CA ALA A 87 7.70 2.96 12.37
C ALA A 87 8.98 2.17 12.66
N THR A 88 10.09 2.89 12.81
CA THR A 88 11.37 2.31 13.20
C THR A 88 12.03 3.16 14.28
N ARG A 89 12.73 2.51 15.21
CA ARG A 89 13.61 3.16 16.18
C ARG A 89 15.01 3.22 15.59
N ALA A 90 15.62 4.40 15.60
CA ALA A 90 17.02 4.56 15.25
C ALA A 90 17.91 4.30 16.48
N GLU A 91 18.74 3.25 16.42
CA GLU A 91 19.72 2.91 17.46
C GLU A 91 21.16 3.12 16.98
N GLY A 92 22.01 3.68 17.83
CA GLY A 92 23.46 3.80 17.59
C GLY A 92 23.94 5.20 17.16
N LYS A 93 25.26 5.43 17.25
CA LYS A 93 25.91 6.71 16.93
C LYS A 93 26.44 6.74 15.49
N ARG A 94 26.03 7.76 14.72
CA ARG A 94 26.53 8.20 13.40
C ARG A 94 26.71 7.10 12.31
N LYS A 95 27.70 6.21 12.42
CA LYS A 95 28.12 5.27 11.36
C LYS A 95 27.60 3.82 11.52
N LYS A 96 27.01 3.48 12.67
CA LYS A 96 26.33 2.19 12.92
C LYS A 96 24.90 2.46 13.42
N LYS A 97 24.10 3.17 12.61
CA LYS A 97 22.68 3.30 12.88
C LYS A 97 21.99 2.01 12.48
N THR A 98 21.40 1.31 13.44
CA THR A 98 20.52 0.17 13.22
C THR A 98 19.09 0.65 13.33
N TYR A 99 18.23 0.23 12.41
CA TYR A 99 16.80 0.55 12.45
C TYR A 99 16.04 -0.69 12.91
N VAL A 100 15.39 -0.58 14.07
CA VAL A 100 14.57 -1.65 14.64
C VAL A 100 13.11 -1.35 14.30
N PRO A 101 12.38 -2.25 13.62
CA PRO A 101 10.97 -2.05 13.30
C PRO A 101 10.12 -2.08 14.58
N LEU A 102 9.17 -1.17 14.68
CA LEU A 102 8.20 -1.09 15.77
C LEU A 102 6.80 -1.47 15.26
N ALA A 103 6.00 -2.08 16.14
CA ALA A 103 4.61 -2.38 15.83
C ALA A 103 3.78 -1.09 15.80
N VAL A 104 2.90 -0.98 14.79
CA VAL A 104 1.99 0.15 14.62
C VAL A 104 0.57 -0.38 14.55
N GLU A 105 -0.28 0.10 15.45
CA GLU A 105 -1.67 -0.32 15.55
C GLU A 105 -2.59 0.90 15.44
N ALA A 106 -3.75 0.74 14.80
CA ALA A 106 -4.79 1.75 14.86
C ALA A 106 -5.31 1.81 16.30
N SER A 107 -5.36 3.00 16.90
CA SER A 107 -5.78 3.14 18.29
C SER A 107 -7.31 3.31 18.36
N ASP A 108 -7.96 2.53 19.23
CA ASP A 108 -9.40 2.66 19.52
C ASP A 108 -9.75 4.00 20.22
N LEU A 109 -8.74 4.75 20.68
CA LEU A 109 -8.88 6.10 21.22
C LEU A 109 -9.31 7.15 20.16
N ALA A 110 -9.42 6.75 18.89
CA ALA A 110 -9.82 7.58 17.74
C ALA A 110 -11.11 8.38 17.95
N THR A 111 -12.01 7.94 18.83
CA THR A 111 -13.30 8.63 19.08
C THR A 111 -13.18 9.92 19.92
N SER A 112 -11.98 10.26 20.41
CA SER A 112 -11.76 11.37 21.37
C SER A 112 -10.86 12.51 20.84
N ALA A 113 -10.22 12.35 19.69
CA ALA A 113 -9.30 13.37 19.18
C ALA A 113 -10.06 14.59 18.60
N PRO A 114 -9.63 15.83 18.92
CA PRO A 114 -10.24 17.02 18.34
C PRO A 114 -10.13 17.02 16.80
N ASN A 115 -11.18 17.51 16.14
CA ASN A 115 -11.31 17.58 14.67
C ASN A 115 -11.42 16.24 13.91
N GLY A 116 -11.70 15.13 14.61
CA GLY A 116 -11.91 13.82 13.99
C GLY A 116 -10.62 13.16 13.48
N ALA A 117 -9.46 13.58 13.98
CA ALA A 117 -8.18 12.96 13.63
C ALA A 117 -8.12 11.50 14.12
N ASN A 118 -7.67 10.59 13.27
CA ASN A 118 -7.48 9.20 13.69
C ASN A 118 -6.06 9.02 14.24
N LEU A 119 -5.97 8.27 15.34
CA LEU A 119 -4.72 8.05 16.06
C LEU A 119 -4.18 6.64 15.78
N TYR A 120 -2.87 6.55 15.57
CA TYR A 120 -2.14 5.28 15.48
C TYR A 120 -1.11 5.22 16.60
N SER A 121 -1.08 4.09 17.31
CA SER A 121 -0.12 3.83 18.38
C SER A 121 1.12 3.16 17.81
N VAL A 122 2.29 3.77 18.04
CA VAL A 122 3.59 3.12 17.86
C VAL A 122 4.01 2.52 19.19
N LEU A 123 4.08 1.19 19.26
CA LEU A 123 4.45 0.47 20.48
C LEU A 123 5.98 0.44 20.62
N LEU A 124 6.48 0.79 21.81
CA LEU A 124 7.91 0.79 22.12
C LEU A 124 8.33 -0.54 22.76
N ASP A 125 9.43 -1.14 22.31
CA ASP A 125 9.94 -2.39 22.91
C ASP A 125 10.33 -2.24 24.38
N ALA A 126 10.77 -1.04 24.76
CA ALA A 126 11.17 -0.69 26.10
C ALA A 126 10.49 0.64 26.50
N PRO A 127 10.04 0.75 27.76
CA PRO A 127 9.41 1.98 28.23
C PRO A 127 10.37 3.15 28.15
N LEU A 128 9.87 4.28 27.67
CA LEU A 128 10.60 5.54 27.66
C LEU A 128 10.54 6.15 29.07
N LYS A 129 11.68 6.19 29.75
CA LYS A 129 11.77 6.68 31.14
C LYS A 129 11.62 8.21 31.21
N PRO A 130 11.27 8.77 32.38
CA PRO A 130 11.15 10.21 32.55
C PRO A 130 12.48 10.93 32.26
N GLY A 131 12.45 11.93 31.38
CA GLY A 131 13.61 12.68 30.89
C GLY A 131 14.39 12.00 29.75
N GLU A 132 13.99 10.80 29.32
CA GLU A 132 14.64 10.09 28.22
C GLU A 132 14.15 10.58 26.85
N THR A 133 15.03 10.53 25.86
CA THR A 133 14.71 10.90 24.46
C THR A 133 14.93 9.73 23.52
N ILE A 134 13.99 9.54 22.59
CA ILE A 134 14.03 8.54 21.55
C ILE A 134 13.86 9.19 20.17
N THR A 135 14.51 8.63 19.15
CA THR A 135 14.32 9.07 17.75
C THR A 135 13.55 8.00 16.99
N LEU A 136 12.36 8.38 16.51
CA LEU A 136 11.49 7.56 15.70
C LEU A 136 11.56 8.01 14.24
N GLU A 137 11.71 7.06 13.33
CA GLU A 137 11.61 7.27 11.89
C GLU A 137 10.37 6.55 11.38
N VAL A 138 9.37 7.33 10.97
CA VAL A 138 8.07 6.85 10.49
C VAL A 138 7.99 7.09 8.99
N LEU A 139 7.64 6.05 8.24
CA LEU A 139 7.30 6.11 6.83
C LEU A 139 5.82 5.82 6.70
N TYR A 140 5.06 6.74 6.12
CA TYR A 140 3.71 6.46 5.69
C TYR A 140 3.52 6.80 4.22
N VAL A 141 2.67 6.02 3.56
CA VAL A 141 2.44 6.11 2.12
C VAL A 141 0.98 6.43 1.86
N LEU A 142 0.75 7.49 1.11
CA LEU A 142 -0.58 7.92 0.68
C LEU A 142 -0.76 7.66 -0.81
N THR A 143 -1.96 7.22 -1.16
CA THR A 143 -2.39 6.88 -2.53
C THR A 143 -3.59 7.74 -2.92
N HIS A 144 -3.78 8.03 -4.21
CA HIS A 144 -4.89 8.87 -4.67
C HIS A 144 -4.99 10.26 -4.02
N SER A 145 -3.90 10.76 -3.42
CA SER A 145 -3.85 12.09 -2.80
C SER A 145 -3.46 13.21 -3.76
N LEU A 146 -3.06 12.87 -4.98
CA LEU A 146 -2.71 13.80 -6.04
C LEU A 146 -3.92 13.97 -6.97
N GLU A 147 -4.49 15.17 -6.99
CA GLU A 147 -5.68 15.47 -7.79
C GLU A 147 -5.28 16.20 -9.08
N PRO A 148 -5.57 15.64 -10.26
CA PRO A 148 -5.30 16.34 -11.52
C PRO A 148 -6.11 17.62 -11.66
N PHE A 149 -5.42 18.73 -11.93
CA PHE A 149 -6.04 20.02 -12.20
C PHE A 149 -5.25 20.81 -13.25
N PRO A 150 -5.79 20.98 -14.47
CA PRO A 150 -7.15 20.66 -14.89
C PRO A 150 -7.44 19.15 -14.91
N ALA A 151 -8.70 18.78 -14.69
CA ALA A 151 -9.13 17.38 -14.62
C ALA A 151 -9.05 16.66 -15.98
N GLU A 152 -9.10 17.43 -17.08
CA GLU A 152 -8.95 16.95 -18.44
C GLU A 152 -7.90 17.76 -19.18
N ILE A 153 -7.05 17.09 -19.96
CA ILE A 153 -5.97 17.69 -20.74
C ILE A 153 -5.98 17.17 -22.19
N SER A 154 -5.62 18.04 -23.12
CA SER A 154 -5.38 17.62 -24.51
C SER A 154 -4.08 16.81 -24.62
N GLN A 155 -3.88 16.19 -25.79
CA GLN A 155 -2.73 15.31 -26.03
C GLN A 155 -1.37 15.99 -25.79
N SER A 156 -1.26 17.28 -26.10
CA SER A 156 -0.01 18.07 -26.03
C SER A 156 0.10 18.95 -24.78
N GLU A 157 -0.82 18.82 -23.84
CA GLU A 157 -0.80 19.55 -22.58
C GLU A 157 -0.06 18.77 -21.49
N SER A 158 0.69 19.50 -20.66
CA SER A 158 1.32 18.95 -19.47
C SER A 158 0.28 18.66 -18.38
N GLN A 159 0.49 17.57 -17.65
CA GLN A 159 -0.33 17.24 -16.49
C GLN A 159 0.11 18.04 -15.27
N LEU A 160 -0.83 18.78 -14.70
CA LEU A 160 -0.66 19.50 -13.45
C LEU A 160 -1.53 18.83 -12.37
N VAL A 161 -1.04 18.80 -11.13
CA VAL A 161 -1.74 18.17 -10.00
C VAL A 161 -1.72 19.06 -8.75
N TYR A 162 -2.77 18.94 -7.94
CA TYR A 162 -2.85 19.48 -6.61
C TYR A 162 -2.41 18.46 -5.57
N TYR A 163 -1.67 18.92 -4.58
CA TYR A 163 -1.40 18.21 -3.33
C TYR A 163 -1.83 19.09 -2.15
N ARG A 164 -2.60 18.51 -1.22
CA ARG A 164 -3.10 19.17 -0.01
C ARG A 164 -2.48 18.51 1.22
N ASP A 165 -1.99 19.34 2.13
CA ASP A 165 -1.41 18.91 3.40
C ASP A 165 -1.43 20.10 4.38
N SER A 166 -0.71 20.01 5.50
CA SER A 166 -0.44 21.09 6.44
C SER A 166 1.05 21.45 6.47
N ALA A 167 1.36 22.74 6.62
CA ALA A 167 2.72 23.25 6.82
C ALA A 167 3.34 22.72 8.13
N VAL A 168 2.49 22.55 9.14
CA VAL A 168 2.86 22.00 10.46
C VAL A 168 2.38 20.56 10.61
N LEU A 169 3.14 19.75 11.32
CA LEU A 169 2.80 18.39 11.70
C LEU A 169 1.56 18.38 12.60
N LEU A 170 0.56 17.62 12.19
CA LEU A 170 -0.57 17.26 13.05
C LEU A 170 -0.07 16.26 14.10
N SER A 171 -0.04 16.67 15.36
CA SER A 171 0.43 15.85 16.48
C SER A 171 -0.45 16.11 17.70
N PRO A 172 -0.82 15.07 18.47
CA PRO A 172 -1.54 15.25 19.73
C PRO A 172 -0.63 15.85 20.82
N TYR A 173 0.70 15.77 20.65
CA TYR A 173 1.69 16.31 21.57
C TYR A 173 2.16 17.71 21.17
N HIS A 174 2.66 18.46 22.15
CA HIS A 174 3.31 19.74 21.92
C HIS A 174 4.63 19.57 21.15
N VAL A 175 4.86 20.41 20.13
CA VAL A 175 6.03 20.34 19.24
C VAL A 175 6.90 21.58 19.40
N LEU A 176 8.13 21.41 19.90
CA LEU A 176 9.05 22.52 20.17
C LEU A 176 9.66 23.11 18.90
N GLU A 177 10.16 22.26 18.01
CA GLU A 177 10.72 22.68 16.72
C GLU A 177 10.24 21.75 15.61
N GLN A 178 9.87 22.32 14.48
CA GLN A 178 9.54 21.52 13.31
C GLN A 178 9.87 22.17 11.98
N VAL A 179 10.05 21.32 10.98
CA VAL A 179 10.30 21.71 9.59
C VAL A 179 9.65 20.70 8.63
N THR A 180 9.03 21.21 7.58
CA THR A 180 8.41 20.40 6.53
C THR A 180 9.08 20.69 5.19
N TYR A 181 9.58 19.65 4.53
CA TYR A 181 10.14 19.69 3.18
C TYR A 181 9.22 18.98 2.21
N ILE A 182 8.95 19.58 1.07
CA ILE A 182 8.14 18.99 0.01
C ILE A 182 8.98 18.97 -1.26
N LYS A 183 9.21 17.78 -1.82
CA LYS A 183 10.00 17.56 -3.02
C LYS A 183 9.11 17.24 -4.21
N MET A 184 9.20 18.04 -5.26
CA MET A 184 8.47 17.89 -6.52
C MET A 184 9.32 17.21 -7.60
N PRO A 185 8.71 16.64 -8.66
CA PRO A 185 9.45 16.01 -9.76
C PRO A 185 10.20 17.02 -10.64
N SER A 186 9.73 18.27 -10.71
CA SER A 186 10.29 19.31 -11.57
C SER A 186 10.25 20.69 -10.90
N ASN A 187 10.96 21.66 -11.48
CA ASN A 187 10.96 23.05 -11.02
C ASN A 187 9.75 23.86 -11.54
N ARG A 188 8.81 23.21 -12.25
CA ARG A 188 7.60 23.84 -12.79
C ARG A 188 6.47 23.72 -11.77
N ILE A 189 6.41 24.74 -10.91
CA ILE A 189 5.42 24.89 -9.85
C ILE A 189 4.59 26.11 -10.20
N GLU A 190 3.29 25.93 -10.38
CA GLU A 190 2.34 26.99 -10.72
C GLU A 190 2.06 27.88 -9.51
N SER A 191 1.73 27.25 -8.38
CA SER A 191 1.44 27.95 -7.14
C SER A 191 1.69 27.08 -5.91
N PHE A 192 1.99 27.72 -4.79
CA PHE A 192 2.02 27.09 -3.48
C PHE A 192 1.58 28.10 -2.42
N THR A 193 0.95 27.61 -1.36
CA THR A 193 0.51 28.45 -0.23
C THR A 193 1.73 28.98 0.53
N ARG A 194 1.79 30.28 0.85
CA ARG A 194 2.89 30.86 1.62
C ARG A 194 2.50 30.95 3.09
N VAL A 195 3.26 30.28 3.95
CA VAL A 195 3.09 30.31 5.41
C VAL A 195 4.44 30.65 6.02
N ASP A 196 4.64 31.91 6.41
CA ASP A 196 5.96 32.37 6.82
C ASP A 196 6.48 31.67 8.10
N PRO A 197 7.75 31.24 8.14
CA PRO A 197 8.75 31.34 7.07
C PRO A 197 8.60 30.21 6.02
N THR A 198 8.48 30.57 4.74
CA THR A 198 8.53 29.63 3.62
C THR A 198 9.72 29.96 2.70
N SER A 199 10.45 28.95 2.26
CA SER A 199 11.54 29.11 1.28
C SER A 199 11.47 28.05 0.18
N ARG A 200 11.96 28.40 -1.01
CA ARG A 200 11.99 27.50 -2.17
C ARG A 200 13.41 27.39 -2.70
N ALA A 201 13.86 26.17 -2.94
CA ALA A 201 15.14 25.86 -3.56
C ALA A 201 14.94 24.83 -4.67
N GLY A 202 14.91 25.28 -5.93
CA GLY A 202 14.69 24.41 -7.08
C GLY A 202 13.37 23.64 -6.99
N THR A 203 13.47 22.32 -6.92
CA THR A 203 12.33 21.38 -6.85
C THR A 203 11.82 21.13 -5.43
N GLU A 204 12.36 21.82 -4.42
CA GLU A 204 11.98 21.63 -3.01
C GLU A 204 11.41 22.91 -2.41
N VAL A 205 10.30 22.78 -1.70
CA VAL A 205 9.68 23.83 -0.89
C VAL A 205 9.82 23.47 0.58
N LYS A 206 10.36 24.40 1.36
CA LYS A 206 10.56 24.26 2.81
C LYS A 206 9.61 25.20 3.55
N TYR A 207 8.82 24.62 4.45
CA TYR A 207 7.97 25.32 5.42
C TYR A 207 8.60 25.26 6.81
N GLY A 208 8.70 26.40 7.48
CA GLY A 208 9.38 26.53 8.76
C GLY A 208 10.87 26.88 8.61
N THR A 209 11.62 26.90 9.70
CA THR A 209 11.34 26.31 11.01
C THR A 209 10.23 27.02 11.78
N TYR A 210 9.27 26.25 12.32
CA TYR A 210 8.27 26.73 13.26
C TYR A 210 8.64 26.29 14.67
N SER A 211 8.43 27.17 15.65
CA SER A 211 8.73 26.89 17.06
C SER A 211 7.45 26.87 17.91
N ASN A 212 7.46 26.07 18.98
CA ASN A 212 6.42 26.00 20.03
C ASN A 212 4.99 25.88 19.49
N GLN A 213 4.73 24.85 18.68
CA GLN A 213 3.42 24.60 18.10
C GLN A 213 2.53 23.83 19.09
N ALA A 214 1.30 24.32 19.26
CA ALA A 214 0.33 23.72 20.16
C ALA A 214 -0.11 22.33 19.68
N PRO A 215 -0.55 21.44 20.59
CA PRO A 215 -1.22 20.19 20.23
C PRO A 215 -2.32 20.40 19.17
N ASN A 216 -2.39 19.50 18.20
CA ASN A 216 -3.38 19.46 17.12
C ASN A 216 -3.43 20.73 16.24
N SER A 217 -2.32 21.47 16.16
CA SER A 217 -2.19 22.60 15.23
C SER A 217 -2.26 22.12 13.78
N TYR A 218 -2.95 22.90 12.93
CA TYR A 218 -3.11 22.59 11.51
C TYR A 218 -3.10 23.88 10.68
N LEU A 219 -2.17 23.97 9.72
CA LEU A 219 -2.00 25.12 8.83
C LEU A 219 -2.08 24.63 7.38
N PRO A 220 -3.26 24.68 6.74
CA PRO A 220 -3.48 24.06 5.45
C PRO A 220 -2.59 24.68 4.37
N ILE A 221 -2.00 23.82 3.55
CA ILE A 221 -1.21 24.18 2.38
C ILE A 221 -1.72 23.44 1.14
N LEU A 222 -1.69 24.16 0.03
CA LEU A 222 -1.98 23.64 -1.31
C LEU A 222 -0.75 23.90 -2.19
N VAL A 223 -0.32 22.87 -2.92
CA VAL A 223 0.76 22.94 -3.91
C VAL A 223 0.22 22.50 -5.27
N HIS A 224 0.46 23.30 -6.30
CA HIS A 224 0.09 23.05 -7.69
C HIS A 224 1.33 22.98 -8.56
N TYR A 225 1.58 21.84 -9.19
CA TYR A 225 2.84 21.59 -9.90
C TYR A 225 2.66 20.60 -11.06
N GLU A 226 3.62 20.60 -11.97
CA GLU A 226 3.66 19.66 -13.11
C GLU A 226 4.15 18.28 -12.70
N ASN A 227 3.36 17.25 -13.00
CA ASN A 227 3.70 15.85 -12.79
C ASN A 227 3.23 14.97 -13.94
N ASN A 228 4.14 14.73 -14.90
CA ASN A 228 3.92 13.85 -16.05
C ASN A 228 4.39 12.41 -15.81
N ARG A 229 4.60 11.99 -14.56
CA ARG A 229 4.94 10.58 -14.30
C ARG A 229 3.76 9.67 -14.66
N PRO A 230 3.99 8.36 -14.90
CA PRO A 230 2.91 7.41 -15.13
C PRO A 230 2.01 7.27 -13.89
N PHE A 231 0.74 7.68 -13.96
CA PHE A 231 -0.25 7.43 -12.90
C PHE A 231 -0.90 6.07 -13.11
N ALA A 232 -0.09 5.00 -13.01
CA ALA A 232 -0.55 3.64 -13.22
C ALA A 232 -1.32 3.12 -11.99
N VAL A 233 -2.63 2.96 -12.12
CA VAL A 233 -3.50 2.43 -11.07
C VAL A 233 -4.10 1.11 -11.54
N VAL A 234 -3.78 0.03 -10.84
CA VAL A 234 -4.41 -1.27 -11.03
C VAL A 234 -5.66 -1.30 -10.16
N GLU A 235 -6.83 -1.18 -10.78
CA GLU A 235 -8.11 -1.24 -10.05
C GLU A 235 -8.28 -2.61 -9.39
N GLU A 236 -7.96 -3.68 -10.13
CA GLU A 236 -8.09 -5.05 -9.65
C GLU A 236 -6.88 -5.87 -10.09
N LEU A 237 -6.25 -6.54 -9.13
CA LEU A 237 -5.21 -7.54 -9.36
C LEU A 237 -5.62 -8.88 -8.75
N VAL A 238 -5.88 -9.86 -9.61
CA VAL A 238 -6.13 -11.25 -9.19
C VAL A 238 -4.91 -12.10 -9.51
N ARG A 239 -4.15 -12.47 -8.48
CA ARG A 239 -3.02 -13.39 -8.59
C ARG A 239 -3.46 -14.80 -8.19
N LYS A 240 -3.47 -15.72 -9.15
CA LYS A 240 -3.58 -17.16 -8.89
C LYS A 240 -2.19 -17.78 -8.84
N VAL A 241 -1.88 -18.46 -7.74
CA VAL A 241 -0.68 -19.26 -7.54
C VAL A 241 -1.11 -20.71 -7.47
N GLU A 242 -0.71 -21.52 -8.45
CA GLU A 242 -1.02 -22.95 -8.50
C GLU A 242 0.23 -23.77 -8.21
N ILE A 243 0.20 -24.53 -7.12
CA ILE A 243 1.33 -25.31 -6.64
C ILE A 243 1.18 -26.76 -7.10
N SER A 244 2.18 -27.27 -7.82
CA SER A 244 2.24 -28.67 -8.23
C SER A 244 3.48 -29.34 -7.64
N HIS A 245 3.26 -30.36 -6.79
CA HIS A 245 4.36 -31.17 -6.25
C HIS A 245 5.11 -32.00 -7.31
N TRP A 246 4.60 -32.04 -8.54
CA TRP A 246 5.34 -32.59 -9.69
C TRP A 246 6.52 -31.71 -10.13
N GLY A 247 6.66 -30.50 -9.59
CA GLY A 247 7.91 -29.72 -9.68
C GLY A 247 7.78 -28.25 -10.11
N ASN A 248 6.57 -27.72 -10.28
CA ASN A 248 6.35 -26.36 -10.78
C ASN A 248 5.37 -25.57 -9.90
N VAL A 249 5.61 -24.27 -9.78
CA VAL A 249 4.64 -23.29 -9.27
C VAL A 249 4.25 -22.40 -10.43
N GLN A 250 2.98 -22.42 -10.81
CA GLN A 250 2.45 -21.59 -11.89
C GLN A 250 1.79 -20.35 -11.30
N ILE A 251 2.27 -19.18 -11.69
CA ILE A 251 1.65 -17.90 -11.34
C ILE A 251 0.91 -17.35 -12.55
N THR A 252 -0.32 -16.90 -12.32
CA THR A 252 -1.15 -16.19 -13.32
C THR A 252 -1.75 -14.97 -12.65
N GLU A 253 -1.52 -13.81 -13.22
CA GLU A 253 -1.93 -12.51 -12.69
C GLU A 253 -2.81 -11.80 -13.72
N HIS A 254 -4.03 -11.50 -13.33
CA HIS A 254 -4.96 -10.71 -14.11
C HIS A 254 -4.96 -9.28 -13.62
N TYR A 255 -4.71 -8.34 -14.53
CA TYR A 255 -4.61 -6.92 -14.25
C TYR A 255 -5.75 -6.17 -14.93
N LYS A 256 -6.45 -5.34 -14.15
CA LYS A 256 -7.31 -4.28 -14.65
C LYS A 256 -6.65 -2.93 -14.38
N LEU A 257 -5.90 -2.45 -15.36
CA LEU A 257 -5.11 -1.22 -15.26
C LEU A 257 -5.91 -0.03 -15.78
N ARG A 258 -5.78 1.12 -15.12
CA ARG A 258 -6.23 2.43 -15.61
C ARG A 258 -5.13 3.48 -15.48
N HIS A 259 -5.18 4.50 -16.31
CA HIS A 259 -4.39 5.70 -16.10
C HIS A 259 -5.15 6.68 -15.18
N GLY A 260 -4.65 6.86 -13.95
CA GLY A 260 -5.26 7.68 -12.90
C GLY A 260 -5.02 9.19 -12.97
N GLY A 261 -4.21 9.66 -13.92
CA GLY A 261 -3.95 11.08 -14.15
C GLY A 261 -5.10 11.85 -14.82
N ALA A 262 -4.80 13.07 -15.29
CA ALA A 262 -5.78 13.96 -15.96
C ALA A 262 -6.35 13.29 -17.22
N ARG A 263 -7.68 13.30 -17.36
CA ARG A 263 -8.38 12.59 -18.44
C ARG A 263 -8.02 13.16 -19.81
N HIS A 264 -7.92 12.31 -20.81
CA HIS A 264 -7.70 12.76 -22.17
C HIS A 264 -8.92 13.50 -22.72
N LYS A 265 -8.69 14.71 -23.24
CA LYS A 265 -9.69 15.55 -23.90
C LYS A 265 -9.39 15.68 -25.39
N GLY A 266 -10.44 15.55 -26.20
CA GLY A 266 -10.36 15.72 -27.65
C GLY A 266 -10.07 14.41 -28.37
N VAL A 267 -9.42 14.51 -29.53
CA VAL A 267 -9.14 13.37 -30.42
C VAL A 267 -7.68 12.95 -30.25
N PHE A 268 -7.46 11.65 -30.13
CA PHE A 268 -6.12 11.09 -30.18
C PHE A 268 -5.57 11.12 -31.60
N SER A 269 -4.44 11.80 -31.79
CA SER A 269 -3.69 11.84 -33.04
C SER A 269 -2.42 10.99 -32.94
N ARG A 270 -2.42 9.86 -33.64
CA ARG A 270 -1.22 8.99 -33.74
C ARG A 270 -0.05 9.71 -34.38
N LEU A 271 -0.30 10.55 -35.38
CA LEU A 271 0.73 11.34 -36.06
C LEU A 271 1.40 12.31 -35.08
N GLU A 272 0.60 13.01 -34.27
CA GLU A 272 1.12 13.93 -33.26
C GLU A 272 1.96 13.18 -32.23
N TYR A 273 1.42 12.07 -31.70
CA TYR A 273 2.07 11.19 -30.72
C TYR A 273 3.46 10.73 -31.19
N GLN A 274 3.57 10.32 -32.46
CA GLN A 274 4.81 9.81 -33.03
C GLN A 274 5.77 10.91 -33.45
N SER A 275 5.26 12.06 -33.92
CA SER A 275 6.11 13.17 -34.36
C SER A 275 6.73 13.95 -33.19
N ARG A 276 6.03 14.03 -32.04
CA ARG A 276 6.45 14.81 -30.87
C ARG A 276 6.17 14.06 -29.55
N PRO A 277 6.80 12.90 -29.31
CA PRO A 277 6.47 12.06 -28.16
C PRO A 277 6.74 12.73 -26.80
N SER A 278 7.74 13.61 -26.71
CA SER A 278 8.07 14.33 -25.47
C SER A 278 7.07 15.41 -25.08
N ILE A 279 6.19 15.81 -25.99
CA ILE A 279 5.18 16.86 -25.78
C ILE A 279 3.79 16.21 -25.80
N SER A 280 3.45 15.59 -26.93
CA SER A 280 2.14 14.99 -27.21
C SER A 280 1.91 13.60 -26.57
N GLY A 281 2.81 13.19 -25.69
CA GLY A 281 2.73 11.93 -24.97
C GLY A 281 3.36 11.98 -23.58
N ALA A 282 3.69 13.19 -23.09
CA ALA A 282 4.46 13.37 -21.86
C ALA A 282 3.75 12.77 -20.65
N SER A 283 2.44 13.03 -20.53
CA SER A 283 1.57 12.55 -19.46
C SER A 283 1.07 11.13 -19.65
N SER A 284 1.29 10.53 -20.84
CA SER A 284 0.92 9.14 -21.13
C SER A 284 2.05 8.19 -20.76
N PHE A 285 1.74 6.90 -20.63
CA PHE A 285 2.77 5.87 -20.54
C PHE A 285 2.51 4.71 -21.48
N LYS A 286 3.61 4.17 -22.01
CA LYS A 286 3.62 3.04 -22.95
C LYS A 286 4.29 1.79 -22.39
N ASN A 287 5.22 1.96 -21.45
CA ASN A 287 5.99 0.85 -20.90
C ASN A 287 5.71 0.72 -19.42
N LEU A 288 5.58 -0.51 -18.96
CA LEU A 288 5.49 -0.87 -17.55
C LEU A 288 6.58 -1.91 -17.26
N LEU A 289 7.21 -1.78 -16.09
CA LEU A 289 8.27 -2.69 -15.67
C LEU A 289 7.77 -3.54 -14.51
N ALA A 290 7.71 -4.85 -14.71
CA ALA A 290 7.47 -5.84 -13.67
C ALA A 290 8.79 -6.41 -13.16
N ARG A 291 8.97 -6.47 -11.83
CA ARG A 291 10.05 -7.21 -11.20
C ARG A 291 9.53 -8.58 -10.75
N LEU A 292 9.99 -9.60 -11.44
CA LEU A 292 9.62 -10.99 -11.18
C LEU A 292 10.74 -11.70 -10.39
N PRO A 293 10.43 -12.85 -9.76
CA PRO A 293 11.45 -13.68 -9.10
C PRO A 293 12.56 -14.13 -10.08
N PRO A 294 13.71 -14.60 -9.57
CA PRO A 294 14.73 -15.21 -10.42
C PRO A 294 14.23 -16.51 -11.05
N ARG A 295 14.91 -16.96 -12.11
CA ARG A 295 14.66 -18.25 -12.78
C ARG A 295 13.22 -18.48 -13.27
N VAL A 296 12.49 -17.40 -13.57
CA VAL A 296 11.19 -17.50 -14.24
C VAL A 296 11.34 -18.19 -15.59
N HIS A 297 10.38 -19.03 -15.94
CA HIS A 297 10.28 -19.68 -17.25
C HIS A 297 8.84 -19.65 -17.74
N SER A 298 8.63 -20.00 -19.02
CA SER A 298 7.30 -20.07 -19.63
C SER A 298 6.47 -18.78 -19.44
N VAL A 299 7.14 -17.62 -19.52
CA VAL A 299 6.50 -16.32 -19.33
C VAL A 299 5.62 -16.02 -20.54
N TYR A 300 4.37 -15.62 -20.29
CA TYR A 300 3.45 -15.16 -21.31
C TYR A 300 2.77 -13.86 -20.91
N TYR A 301 2.49 -13.03 -21.90
CA TYR A 301 1.80 -11.75 -21.77
C TYR A 301 0.70 -11.68 -22.83
N ARG A 302 -0.56 -11.63 -22.37
CA ARG A 302 -1.73 -11.71 -23.24
C ARG A 302 -2.86 -10.82 -22.73
N ASP A 303 -3.76 -10.43 -23.60
CA ASP A 303 -5.04 -9.85 -23.23
C ASP A 303 -6.19 -10.79 -23.59
N GLU A 304 -7.42 -10.29 -23.51
CA GLU A 304 -8.63 -11.05 -23.83
C GLU A 304 -8.69 -11.49 -25.29
N ILE A 305 -8.08 -10.72 -26.21
CA ILE A 305 -8.13 -10.98 -27.65
C ILE A 305 -6.90 -11.74 -28.16
N GLY A 306 -5.91 -12.01 -27.31
CA GLY A 306 -4.82 -12.93 -27.61
C GLY A 306 -3.46 -12.47 -27.12
N ASN A 307 -2.41 -13.01 -27.74
CA ASN A 307 -1.04 -12.71 -27.35
C ASN A 307 -0.66 -11.24 -27.65
N ILE A 308 0.17 -10.65 -26.79
CA ILE A 308 0.81 -9.36 -27.04
C ILE A 308 2.31 -9.60 -27.15
N SER A 309 2.87 -9.39 -28.34
CA SER A 309 4.29 -9.65 -28.62
C SER A 309 5.23 -8.56 -28.15
N THR A 310 4.72 -7.39 -27.77
CA THR A 310 5.49 -6.23 -27.30
C THR A 310 5.86 -6.39 -25.83
N SER A 311 6.76 -7.32 -25.55
CA SER A 311 7.34 -7.54 -24.22
C SER A 311 8.81 -7.95 -24.30
N HIS A 312 9.59 -7.56 -23.30
CA HIS A 312 11.02 -7.85 -23.20
C HIS A 312 11.33 -8.42 -21.82
N LEU A 313 11.75 -9.69 -21.79
CA LEU A 313 12.15 -10.38 -20.56
C LEU A 313 13.67 -10.40 -20.45
N ARG A 314 14.18 -9.89 -19.33
CA ARG A 314 15.58 -10.02 -18.91
C ARG A 314 15.66 -10.88 -17.67
N ILE A 315 16.19 -12.09 -17.81
CA ILE A 315 16.38 -13.01 -16.69
C ILE A 315 17.69 -12.67 -15.99
N GLY A 316 17.65 -12.54 -14.66
CA GLY A 316 18.83 -12.33 -13.82
C GLY A 316 18.91 -13.37 -12.70
N SER A 317 20.07 -13.44 -12.04
CA SER A 317 20.35 -14.38 -10.95
C SER A 317 19.54 -14.11 -9.69
N HIS A 318 19.30 -12.82 -9.37
CA HIS A 318 18.58 -12.40 -8.16
C HIS A 318 17.13 -11.97 -8.43
N LYS A 319 16.86 -11.49 -9.64
CA LYS A 319 15.54 -11.02 -10.08
C LYS A 319 15.45 -11.10 -11.59
N SER A 320 14.24 -11.18 -12.11
CA SER A 320 13.96 -11.05 -13.54
C SER A 320 13.15 -9.78 -13.78
N GLU A 321 13.40 -9.12 -14.90
CA GLU A 321 12.75 -7.88 -15.28
C GLU A 321 11.95 -8.12 -16.55
N LEU A 322 10.63 -7.88 -16.49
CA LEU A 322 9.73 -7.99 -17.62
C LEU A 322 9.22 -6.58 -17.95
N GLU A 323 9.70 -6.01 -19.04
CA GLU A 323 9.15 -4.78 -19.60
C GLU A 323 8.01 -5.15 -20.55
N ILE A 324 6.83 -4.60 -20.31
CA ILE A 324 5.64 -4.81 -21.15
C ILE A 324 5.19 -3.50 -21.76
N GLU A 325 4.72 -3.58 -22.99
CA GLU A 325 4.08 -2.47 -23.70
C GLU A 325 2.66 -2.91 -24.10
N PRO A 326 1.60 -2.28 -23.53
CA PRO A 326 0.22 -2.51 -23.96
C PRO A 326 0.01 -2.18 -25.46
N ARG A 327 -1.08 -2.67 -26.05
CA ARG A 327 -1.39 -2.47 -27.49
C ARG A 327 -1.48 -1.00 -27.91
N TYR A 328 -1.77 -0.11 -26.97
CA TYR A 328 -1.87 1.33 -27.19
C TYR A 328 -1.30 2.07 -25.96
N PRO A 329 -0.77 3.30 -26.15
CA PRO A 329 -0.35 4.11 -25.02
C PRO A 329 -1.54 4.44 -24.14
N LEU A 330 -1.33 4.46 -22.83
CA LEU A 330 -2.38 4.80 -21.88
C LEU A 330 -2.32 6.30 -21.60
N PHE A 331 -3.35 7.01 -22.06
CA PHE A 331 -3.66 8.38 -21.63
C PHE A 331 -4.64 8.35 -20.45
N GLY A 332 -4.76 9.47 -19.73
CA GLY A 332 -5.64 9.56 -18.57
C GLY A 332 -7.08 9.15 -18.84
N GLY A 333 -7.60 8.31 -17.95
CA GLY A 333 -8.94 7.70 -18.07
C GLY A 333 -9.01 6.48 -18.98
N TRP A 334 -7.95 6.12 -19.71
CA TRP A 334 -7.95 4.89 -20.49
C TRP A 334 -7.69 3.68 -19.60
N HIS A 335 -8.32 2.56 -19.95
CA HIS A 335 -8.21 1.29 -19.24
C HIS A 335 -7.53 0.25 -20.13
N CYS A 336 -6.81 -0.69 -19.54
CA CYS A 336 -6.24 -1.84 -20.23
C CYS A 336 -6.33 -3.07 -19.32
N THR A 337 -6.88 -4.16 -19.85
CA THR A 337 -6.90 -5.46 -19.17
C THR A 337 -5.88 -6.38 -19.81
N PHE A 338 -5.09 -7.06 -18.99
CA PHE A 338 -4.11 -8.03 -19.47
C PHE A 338 -3.79 -9.08 -18.41
N THR A 339 -3.17 -10.16 -18.85
CA THR A 339 -2.74 -11.27 -18.01
C THR A 339 -1.25 -11.49 -18.21
N ILE A 340 -0.53 -11.59 -17.10
CA ILE A 340 0.86 -12.06 -17.06
C ILE A 340 0.86 -13.42 -16.40
N GLY A 341 1.52 -14.41 -16.98
CA GLY A 341 1.75 -15.68 -16.31
C GLY A 341 3.15 -16.19 -16.51
N TYR A 342 3.65 -16.94 -15.54
CA TYR A 342 5.01 -17.46 -15.52
C TYR A 342 5.12 -18.65 -14.58
N GLY A 343 6.05 -19.55 -14.90
CA GLY A 343 6.41 -20.70 -14.07
C GLY A 343 7.63 -20.41 -13.20
N LEU A 344 7.66 -21.05 -12.04
CA LEU A 344 8.74 -21.01 -11.07
C LEU A 344 9.12 -22.45 -10.66
N PRO A 345 10.42 -22.75 -10.51
CA PRO A 345 10.86 -24.05 -10.03
C PRO A 345 10.44 -24.26 -8.56
N LEU A 346 9.71 -25.34 -8.27
CA LEU A 346 9.12 -25.57 -6.94
C LEU A 346 10.15 -25.55 -5.81
N GLN A 347 11.32 -26.14 -6.05
CA GLN A 347 12.41 -26.29 -5.08
C GLN A 347 12.92 -24.96 -4.49
N ASP A 348 12.72 -23.83 -5.17
CA ASP A 348 13.19 -22.51 -4.72
C ASP A 348 12.18 -21.83 -3.78
N PHE A 349 10.93 -22.31 -3.75
CA PHE A 349 9.81 -21.64 -3.07
C PHE A 349 9.08 -22.55 -2.06
N LEU A 350 9.21 -23.87 -2.19
CA LEU A 350 8.63 -24.85 -1.27
C LEU A 350 9.66 -25.30 -0.25
N PHE A 351 9.29 -25.19 1.02
CA PHE A 351 10.13 -25.53 2.16
C PHE A 351 9.39 -26.44 3.12
N GLU A 352 10.14 -27.10 4.00
CA GLU A 352 9.64 -27.93 5.08
C GLU A 352 9.97 -27.27 6.41
N SER A 353 8.97 -27.18 7.29
CA SER A 353 9.14 -26.70 8.67
C SER A 353 9.56 -27.85 9.59
N ASP A 354 10.14 -27.52 10.74
CA ASP A 354 10.57 -28.51 11.75
C ASP A 354 9.44 -29.44 12.22
N ASP A 355 8.18 -28.98 12.17
CA ASP A 355 6.98 -29.76 12.50
C ASP A 355 6.59 -30.80 11.42
N GLY A 356 7.36 -30.92 10.33
CA GLY A 356 7.06 -31.77 9.17
C GLY A 356 5.98 -31.21 8.22
N ARG A 357 5.46 -30.01 8.50
CA ARG A 357 4.54 -29.29 7.59
C ARG A 357 5.32 -28.66 6.43
N ARG A 358 4.67 -28.54 5.27
CA ARG A 358 5.23 -27.84 4.11
C ARG A 358 4.75 -26.40 4.09
N PHE A 359 5.56 -25.49 3.57
CA PHE A 359 5.13 -24.12 3.35
C PHE A 359 5.71 -23.54 2.07
N ILE A 360 4.91 -22.72 1.40
CA ILE A 360 5.35 -21.92 0.26
C ILE A 360 5.72 -20.52 0.77
N ASN A 361 6.81 -19.95 0.27
CA ASN A 361 7.22 -18.58 0.57
C ASN A 361 7.20 -17.72 -0.70
N LEU A 362 6.32 -16.72 -0.76
CA LEU A 362 6.12 -15.88 -1.95
C LEU A 362 6.04 -14.40 -1.58
N THR A 363 6.13 -13.51 -2.56
CA THR A 363 5.96 -12.06 -2.34
C THR A 363 4.49 -11.67 -2.45
N PHE A 364 3.99 -10.86 -1.50
CA PHE A 364 2.57 -10.52 -1.44
C PHE A 364 2.14 -9.48 -2.48
N GLY A 365 2.78 -8.31 -2.53
CA GLY A 365 2.29 -7.18 -3.35
C GLY A 365 2.51 -7.33 -4.88
N CYS A 366 2.34 -6.23 -5.61
CA CYS A 366 2.37 -6.18 -7.07
C CYS A 366 3.81 -6.16 -7.63
N PRO A 367 4.13 -6.93 -8.68
CA PRO A 367 5.45 -6.91 -9.31
C PRO A 367 5.66 -5.64 -10.15
N LEU A 368 4.59 -4.97 -10.59
CA LEU A 368 4.71 -3.72 -11.35
C LEU A 368 5.28 -2.61 -10.46
N LEU A 369 6.22 -1.85 -11.01
CA LEU A 369 6.83 -0.71 -10.32
C LEU A 369 5.95 0.53 -10.38
N ASP A 370 6.02 1.32 -9.32
CA ASP A 370 5.35 2.62 -9.20
C ASP A 370 3.82 2.58 -9.47
N THR A 371 3.20 1.42 -9.21
CA THR A 371 1.75 1.22 -9.33
C THR A 371 1.05 1.23 -7.98
N VAL A 372 -0.15 1.79 -7.96
CA VAL A 372 -1.12 1.59 -6.87
C VAL A 372 -2.04 0.44 -7.26
N VAL A 373 -2.33 -0.47 -6.34
CA VAL A 373 -3.36 -1.50 -6.53
C VAL A 373 -4.51 -1.21 -5.57
N ASP A 374 -5.70 -0.96 -6.11
CA ASP A 374 -6.88 -0.64 -5.32
C ASP A 374 -7.38 -1.92 -4.61
N ASP A 375 -7.60 -3.00 -5.37
CA ASP A 375 -8.00 -4.30 -4.83
C ASP A 375 -7.04 -5.43 -5.26
N LEU A 376 -6.35 -6.03 -4.28
CA LEU A 376 -5.47 -7.19 -4.48
C LEU A 376 -6.11 -8.46 -3.92
N THR A 377 -6.31 -9.45 -4.77
CA THR A 377 -6.72 -10.81 -4.39
C THR A 377 -5.65 -11.82 -4.77
N ILE A 378 -5.10 -12.53 -3.78
CA ILE A 378 -4.16 -13.64 -3.99
C ILE A 378 -4.88 -14.95 -3.69
N LYS A 379 -4.91 -15.86 -4.67
CA LYS A 379 -5.46 -17.20 -4.55
C LYS A 379 -4.33 -18.21 -4.61
N VAL A 380 -4.00 -18.82 -3.47
CA VAL A 380 -2.99 -19.89 -3.38
C VAL A 380 -3.70 -21.23 -3.47
N VAL A 381 -3.64 -21.86 -4.64
CA VAL A 381 -4.21 -23.19 -4.91
C VAL A 381 -3.21 -24.25 -4.49
N LEU A 382 -3.54 -24.94 -3.40
CA LEU A 382 -2.76 -26.05 -2.89
C LEU A 382 -3.07 -27.33 -3.68
N PRO A 383 -2.12 -28.27 -3.77
CA PRO A 383 -2.36 -29.55 -4.44
C PRO A 383 -3.44 -30.38 -3.74
N GLU A 384 -4.05 -31.28 -4.49
CA GLU A 384 -5.14 -32.12 -4.00
C GLU A 384 -4.71 -32.99 -2.81
N GLY A 385 -5.55 -33.07 -1.77
CA GLY A 385 -5.23 -33.79 -0.53
C GLY A 385 -4.47 -32.96 0.52
N SER A 386 -4.16 -31.68 0.24
CA SER A 386 -3.61 -30.75 1.24
C SER A 386 -4.62 -30.44 2.34
N LYS A 387 -4.16 -30.49 3.60
CA LYS A 387 -4.97 -30.26 4.82
C LYS A 387 -4.44 -29.09 5.64
N ASN A 388 -5.31 -28.53 6.49
CA ASN A 388 -5.00 -27.51 7.50
C ASN A 388 -4.16 -26.32 6.99
N PRO A 389 -4.60 -25.61 5.93
CA PRO A 389 -3.86 -24.46 5.43
C PRO A 389 -3.80 -23.32 6.44
N GLN A 390 -2.61 -22.76 6.67
CA GLN A 390 -2.38 -21.65 7.60
C GLN A 390 -1.56 -20.54 6.92
N PRO A 391 -2.20 -19.44 6.49
CA PRO A 391 -1.51 -18.29 5.90
C PRO A 391 -0.93 -17.34 6.95
N ILE A 392 0.38 -17.13 6.90
CA ILE A 392 1.15 -16.16 7.69
C ILE A 392 1.43 -14.94 6.81
N VAL A 393 0.84 -13.81 7.18
CA VAL A 393 0.94 -12.53 6.46
C VAL A 393 1.27 -11.44 7.48
N PRO A 394 2.24 -10.53 7.20
CA PRO A 394 2.73 -9.56 8.19
C PRO A 394 1.81 -8.35 8.43
N PHE A 395 0.61 -8.33 7.84
CA PHE A 395 -0.36 -7.25 7.98
C PHE A 395 -1.80 -7.78 7.89
N ALA A 396 -2.76 -6.96 8.33
CA ALA A 396 -4.18 -7.28 8.29
C ALA A 396 -4.64 -7.57 6.84
N THR A 397 -5.27 -8.73 6.68
CA THR A 397 -5.81 -9.24 5.41
C THR A 397 -7.09 -10.01 5.68
N GLU A 398 -8.07 -9.89 4.77
CA GLU A 398 -9.23 -10.78 4.79
C GLU A 398 -8.80 -12.13 4.23
N LYS A 399 -9.23 -13.20 4.91
CA LYS A 399 -8.79 -14.58 4.64
C LYS A 399 -10.00 -15.49 4.62
N HIS A 400 -10.13 -16.27 3.56
CA HIS A 400 -11.12 -17.33 3.50
C HIS A 400 -10.62 -18.50 2.63
N LEU A 401 -11.29 -19.64 2.76
CA LEU A 401 -10.98 -20.84 2.00
C LEU A 401 -12.01 -21.04 0.90
N GLU A 402 -11.54 -21.41 -0.28
CA GLU A 402 -12.34 -21.80 -1.44
C GLU A 402 -11.90 -23.19 -1.93
N THR A 403 -12.73 -23.86 -2.70
CA THR A 403 -12.35 -25.06 -3.44
C THR A 403 -12.26 -24.70 -4.92
N SER A 404 -11.12 -25.01 -5.54
CA SER A 404 -10.93 -24.86 -6.99
C SER A 404 -10.75 -26.22 -7.65
N TYR A 405 -11.11 -26.29 -8.93
CA TYR A 405 -10.98 -27.49 -9.74
C TYR A 405 -10.09 -27.19 -10.94
N SER A 406 -9.18 -28.11 -11.21
CA SER A 406 -8.24 -28.11 -12.32
C SER A 406 -8.29 -29.47 -13.03
N TYR A 407 -7.39 -29.67 -13.98
CA TYR A 407 -7.26 -30.94 -14.67
C TYR A 407 -6.85 -32.06 -13.70
N LEU A 408 -7.46 -33.23 -13.88
CA LEU A 408 -7.19 -34.46 -13.13
C LEU A 408 -7.55 -34.43 -11.64
N ASP A 409 -8.27 -33.40 -11.19
CA ASP A 409 -8.75 -33.32 -9.81
C ASP A 409 -10.00 -34.19 -9.61
N VAL A 410 -10.06 -34.95 -8.51
CA VAL A 410 -11.23 -35.81 -8.18
C VAL A 410 -12.13 -35.14 -7.14
N VAL A 411 -11.53 -34.67 -6.05
CA VAL A 411 -12.21 -34.04 -4.90
C VAL A 411 -12.17 -32.51 -5.00
N GLY A 412 -11.12 -31.99 -5.64
CA GLY A 412 -10.85 -30.56 -5.77
C GLY A 412 -9.73 -30.09 -4.84
N ARG A 413 -9.21 -28.91 -5.14
CA ARG A 413 -8.03 -28.31 -4.51
C ARG A 413 -8.41 -27.23 -3.50
N THR A 414 -7.84 -27.33 -2.31
CA THR A 414 -7.99 -26.31 -1.27
C THR A 414 -7.28 -25.02 -1.70
N THR A 415 -8.02 -23.93 -1.76
CA THR A 415 -7.51 -22.62 -2.20
C THR A 415 -7.58 -21.63 -1.05
N VAL A 416 -6.44 -21.07 -0.67
CA VAL A 416 -6.37 -20.00 0.32
C VAL A 416 -6.50 -18.67 -0.40
N VAL A 417 -7.52 -17.89 -0.05
CA VAL A 417 -7.74 -16.57 -0.62
C VAL A 417 -7.37 -15.51 0.39
N LEU A 418 -6.51 -14.59 -0.04
CA LEU A 418 -6.05 -13.43 0.72
C LEU A 418 -6.49 -12.17 -0.03
N LYS A 419 -7.26 -11.31 0.63
CA LYS A 419 -7.68 -10.03 0.07
C LYS A 419 -7.10 -8.86 0.86
N LYS A 420 -6.67 -7.83 0.14
CA LYS A 420 -6.22 -6.58 0.70
C LYS A 420 -6.50 -5.42 -0.24
N ASN A 421 -6.96 -4.32 0.34
CA ASN A 421 -7.18 -3.08 -0.38
C ASN A 421 -5.98 -2.14 -0.20
N ASN A 422 -5.82 -1.22 -1.14
CA ASN A 422 -4.83 -0.16 -1.14
C ASN A 422 -3.38 -0.66 -0.96
N VAL A 423 -2.89 -1.39 -1.96
CA VAL A 423 -1.57 -2.03 -1.95
C VAL A 423 -0.59 -1.23 -2.79
N VAL A 424 0.54 -0.88 -2.15
CA VAL A 424 1.69 -0.19 -2.76
C VAL A 424 2.95 -1.06 -2.68
N GLY A 425 4.01 -0.69 -3.38
CA GLY A 425 5.28 -1.45 -3.41
C GLY A 425 5.91 -1.76 -2.05
N GLU A 426 5.59 -0.99 -0.99
CA GLU A 426 6.02 -1.29 0.39
C GLU A 426 5.41 -2.57 0.99
N HIS A 427 4.37 -3.13 0.36
CA HIS A 427 3.77 -4.42 0.68
C HIS A 427 4.39 -5.59 -0.09
N ASN A 428 5.45 -5.34 -0.88
CA ASN A 428 6.22 -6.39 -1.55
C ASN A 428 7.15 -7.08 -0.54
N VAL A 429 6.54 -7.71 0.45
CA VAL A 429 7.20 -8.49 1.51
C VAL A 429 6.85 -9.97 1.37
N PRO A 430 7.69 -10.87 1.90
CA PRO A 430 7.40 -12.29 1.92
C PRO A 430 6.13 -12.61 2.74
N PHE A 431 5.34 -13.56 2.27
CA PHE A 431 4.26 -14.20 3.01
C PHE A 431 4.34 -15.72 2.82
N GLN A 432 3.81 -16.46 3.79
CA GLN A 432 3.92 -17.91 3.84
C GLN A 432 2.55 -18.57 3.95
N VAL A 433 2.38 -19.74 3.33
CA VAL A 433 1.20 -20.59 3.53
C VAL A 433 1.66 -21.98 3.91
N HIS A 434 1.42 -22.37 5.16
CA HIS A 434 1.71 -23.70 5.67
C HIS A 434 0.56 -24.64 5.36
N TYR A 435 0.88 -25.90 5.08
CA TYR A 435 -0.12 -26.95 4.88
C TYR A 435 0.49 -28.34 5.15
N GLU A 436 -0.38 -29.29 5.45
CA GLU A 436 -0.05 -30.71 5.57
C GLU A 436 -0.32 -31.42 4.24
N PHE A 437 0.60 -32.28 3.81
CA PHE A 437 0.43 -33.04 2.57
C PHE A 437 1.07 -34.43 2.70
N ASN A 438 0.29 -35.47 2.46
CA ASN A 438 0.81 -36.84 2.41
C ASN A 438 1.22 -37.18 0.97
N PRO A 439 2.51 -37.50 0.70
CA PRO A 439 3.01 -37.81 -0.64
C PRO A 439 2.27 -38.93 -1.37
N ILE A 440 1.62 -39.85 -0.65
CA ILE A 440 0.82 -40.94 -1.25
C ILE A 440 -0.31 -40.39 -2.14
N PHE A 441 -0.86 -39.21 -1.83
CA PHE A 441 -1.91 -38.58 -2.65
C PHE A 441 -1.43 -38.22 -4.07
N MET A 442 -0.13 -38.07 -4.32
CA MET A 442 0.36 -37.85 -5.69
C MET A 442 0.10 -39.05 -6.62
N LEU A 443 -0.11 -40.25 -6.06
CA LEU A 443 -0.45 -41.45 -6.84
C LEU A 443 -1.92 -41.47 -7.31
N ALA A 444 -2.77 -40.59 -6.77
CA ALA A 444 -4.18 -40.55 -7.14
C ALA A 444 -4.38 -40.18 -8.62
N GLU A 445 -3.68 -39.14 -9.12
CA GLU A 445 -3.84 -38.68 -10.50
C GLU A 445 -3.41 -39.74 -11.53
N PRO A 446 -2.24 -40.41 -11.41
CA PRO A 446 -1.87 -41.49 -12.33
C PRO A 446 -2.81 -42.70 -12.22
N MET A 447 -3.20 -43.11 -10.99
CA MET A 447 -4.09 -44.26 -10.80
C MET A 447 -5.49 -44.01 -11.39
N MET A 448 -5.98 -42.76 -11.35
CA MET A 448 -7.22 -42.38 -12.01
C MET A 448 -7.13 -42.60 -13.53
N LEU A 449 -6.06 -42.13 -14.18
CA LEU A 449 -5.85 -42.33 -15.62
C LEU A 449 -5.73 -43.81 -15.99
N ILE A 450 -4.95 -44.58 -15.23
CA ILE A 450 -4.80 -46.02 -15.43
C ILE A 450 -6.16 -46.71 -15.31
N SER A 451 -6.95 -46.35 -14.30
CA SER A 451 -8.28 -46.93 -14.09
C SER A 451 -9.24 -46.59 -15.23
N ALA A 452 -9.24 -45.35 -15.72
CA ALA A 452 -10.09 -44.95 -16.83
C ALA A 452 -9.76 -45.71 -18.12
N VAL A 453 -8.47 -45.84 -18.45
CA VAL A 453 -8.00 -46.62 -19.61
C VAL A 453 -8.32 -48.10 -19.44
N LEU A 454 -8.11 -48.67 -18.25
CA LEU A 454 -8.45 -50.06 -17.96
C LEU A 454 -9.95 -50.33 -18.15
N LEU A 455 -10.81 -49.45 -17.62
CA LEU A 455 -12.27 -49.56 -17.77
C LEU A 455 -12.70 -49.47 -19.22
N PHE A 456 -12.05 -48.64 -20.04
CA PHE A 456 -12.28 -48.60 -21.48
C PHE A 456 -11.99 -49.95 -22.15
N PHE A 457 -10.86 -50.59 -21.84
CA PHE A 457 -10.54 -51.91 -22.37
C PHE A 457 -11.51 -53.00 -21.87
N VAL A 458 -11.89 -52.96 -20.59
CA VAL A 458 -12.90 -53.87 -20.04
C VAL A 458 -14.24 -53.70 -20.75
N ALA A 459 -14.67 -52.47 -21.03
CA ALA A 459 -15.89 -52.20 -21.78
C ALA A 459 -15.82 -52.72 -23.22
N CYS A 460 -14.68 -52.56 -23.90
CA CYS A 460 -14.45 -53.15 -25.22
C CYS A 460 -14.52 -54.68 -25.19
N ILE A 461 -13.90 -55.32 -24.20
CA ILE A 461 -13.97 -56.77 -24.02
C ILE A 461 -15.42 -57.21 -23.77
N ALA A 462 -16.15 -56.52 -22.89
CA ALA A 462 -17.55 -56.82 -22.61
C ALA A 462 -18.41 -56.70 -23.88
N TYR A 463 -18.27 -55.59 -24.62
CA TYR A 463 -18.99 -55.37 -25.87
C TYR A 463 -18.72 -56.48 -26.90
N LEU A 464 -17.48 -56.92 -27.07
CA LEU A 464 -17.12 -58.02 -27.98
C LEU A 464 -17.71 -59.37 -27.57
N HIS A 465 -18.00 -59.57 -26.28
CA HIS A 465 -18.61 -60.80 -25.77
C HIS A 465 -20.14 -60.70 -25.62
N MET A 466 -20.75 -59.55 -25.92
CA MET A 466 -22.20 -59.39 -25.92
C MET A 466 -22.78 -59.87 -27.25
N ASP A 467 -23.47 -61.01 -27.23
CA ASP A 467 -24.26 -61.48 -28.37
C ASP A 467 -25.58 -60.69 -28.45
N LEU A 468 -25.66 -59.78 -29.41
CA LEU A 468 -26.85 -58.94 -29.69
C LEU A 468 -27.71 -59.52 -30.83
N SER A 469 -27.51 -60.79 -31.22
CA SER A 469 -28.31 -61.42 -32.28
C SER A 469 -29.76 -61.69 -31.86
N ILE A 470 -30.73 -61.28 -32.70
CA ILE A 470 -32.17 -61.36 -32.41
C ILE A 470 -32.77 -62.74 -32.78
N GLY A 471 -32.07 -63.52 -33.61
CA GLY A 471 -32.43 -64.90 -33.91
C GLY A 471 -31.18 -65.73 -34.15
N LYS A 472 -31.03 -66.82 -33.38
CA LYS A 472 -29.98 -67.81 -33.63
C LYS A 472 -30.31 -68.56 -34.91
N SER A 473 -29.50 -68.42 -35.96
CA SER A 473 -29.58 -69.30 -37.12
C SER A 473 -29.22 -70.71 -36.67
N SER A 474 -30.16 -71.63 -36.81
CA SER A 474 -30.03 -73.06 -36.48
C SER A 474 -28.87 -73.74 -37.20
#